data_AF-X1B561-F1
#
_entry.id   AF-X1B561-F1
#
_cell.length_a   1.000
_cell.length_b   1.000
_cell.length_c   1.000
_cell.angle_alpha   90.00
_cell.angle_beta   90.00
_cell.angle_gamma   90.00
#
_symmetry.space_group_name_H-M   'P 1'
#
loop_
_entity.id
_entity.type
_entity.pdbx_description
1 polymer ?
#
loop_
_entity_poly.entity_id
_entity_poly.type
_entity_poly.pdbx_seq_one_letter_code
_entity_poly.pdbx_strand_id
1 'polypeptide(L)'
;HLYLAAKTGMLGSAEVVGVVAERIAAHDIPNVVVDPVMVAKSGDSLLAEDAVQAVIEQLLPQARLVTPNIPEAGVILGREIEMEDMAEAARALCDLGPAAAVVKGGHLEGPAVDVLYDAATGELHELTAPRVESRNTHGTGVQSLRRARGQA
;
A
#
# COMPACT_ATOMS: atom_id res chain seq x y z
N HIS A 1 7.00 -14.73 -22.33
CA HIS A 1 7.72 -14.43 -21.07
C HIS A 1 6.75 -14.63 -19.92
N LEU A 2 7.13 -15.36 -18.87
CA LEU A 2 6.31 -15.53 -17.67
C LEU A 2 6.86 -14.60 -16.59
N TYR A 3 6.11 -13.58 -16.21
CA TYR A 3 6.45 -12.70 -15.10
C TYR A 3 5.90 -13.31 -13.81
N LEU A 4 6.74 -13.43 -12.78
CA LEU A 4 6.34 -14.04 -11.50
C LEU A 4 5.81 -13.02 -10.49
N ALA A 5 6.19 -11.75 -10.64
CA ALA A 5 5.76 -10.65 -9.77
C ALA A 5 5.97 -9.28 -10.45
N ALA A 6 5.19 -8.30 -10.02
CA ALA A 6 5.35 -6.89 -10.38
C ALA A 6 5.12 -5.99 -9.16
N LYS A 7 5.76 -4.83 -9.12
CA LYS A 7 5.46 -3.77 -8.14
C LYS A 7 5.20 -2.47 -8.87
N THR A 8 4.14 -1.76 -8.50
CA THR A 8 3.90 -0.38 -8.94
C THR A 8 4.30 0.60 -7.84
N GLY A 9 4.75 1.78 -8.25
CA GLY A 9 4.99 2.94 -7.37
C GLY A 9 4.14 4.11 -7.83
N MET A 10 4.69 5.34 -7.82
CA MET A 10 3.99 6.51 -8.33
C MET A 10 3.60 6.35 -9.81
N LEU A 11 2.30 6.47 -10.10
CA LEU A 11 1.73 6.48 -11.46
C LEU A 11 1.01 7.82 -11.67
N GLY A 12 1.66 8.74 -12.38
CA GLY A 12 1.30 10.17 -12.40
C GLY A 12 0.02 10.56 -13.14
N SER A 13 -0.64 9.66 -13.86
CA SER A 13 -1.87 9.94 -14.61
C SER A 13 -2.75 8.70 -14.78
N ALA A 14 -4.06 8.90 -14.97
CA ALA A 14 -5.01 7.83 -15.25
C ALA A 14 -4.63 7.01 -16.50
N GLU A 15 -4.08 7.66 -17.53
CA GLU A 15 -3.60 6.98 -18.74
C GLU A 15 -2.47 5.99 -18.44
N VAL A 16 -1.48 6.40 -17.62
CA VAL A 16 -0.37 5.53 -17.23
C VAL A 16 -0.88 4.37 -16.37
N VAL A 17 -1.82 4.63 -15.47
CA VAL A 17 -2.45 3.57 -14.65
C VAL A 17 -3.16 2.54 -15.54
N GLY A 18 -3.93 2.99 -16.52
CA GLY A 18 -4.65 2.10 -17.45
C GLY A 18 -3.71 1.22 -18.27
N VAL A 19 -2.63 1.79 -18.81
CA VAL A 19 -1.62 1.00 -19.54
C VAL A 19 -0.96 -0.05 -18.64
N VAL A 20 -0.63 0.30 -17.40
CA VAL A 20 -0.03 -0.64 -16.44
C VAL A 20 -1.02 -1.75 -16.09
N ALA A 21 -2.28 -1.41 -15.79
CA ALA A 21 -3.35 -2.36 -15.50
C ALA A 21 -3.60 -3.34 -16.67
N GLU A 22 -3.63 -2.83 -17.91
CA GLU A 22 -3.76 -3.66 -19.12
C GLU A 22 -2.59 -4.64 -19.25
N ARG A 23 -1.35 -4.18 -19.01
CA ARG A 23 -0.16 -5.02 -19.14
C ARG A 23 -0.08 -6.10 -18.05
N ILE A 24 -0.52 -5.80 -16.84
CA ILE A 24 -0.60 -6.79 -15.76
C ILE A 24 -1.59 -7.90 -16.15
N ALA A 25 -2.79 -7.53 -16.60
CA ALA A 25 -3.81 -8.48 -17.05
C ALA A 25 -3.33 -9.30 -18.25
N ALA A 26 -2.76 -8.66 -19.27
CA ALA A 26 -2.31 -9.33 -20.49
C ALA A 26 -1.16 -10.34 -20.26
N HIS A 27 -0.46 -10.24 -19.12
CA HIS A 27 0.63 -11.12 -18.75
C HIS A 27 0.28 -12.09 -17.61
N ASP A 28 -0.97 -12.09 -17.12
CA ASP A 28 -1.45 -12.92 -16.01
C ASP A 28 -0.48 -12.90 -14.81
N ILE A 29 0.03 -11.72 -14.45
CA ILE A 29 1.05 -11.60 -13.40
C ILE A 29 0.42 -11.95 -12.04
N PRO A 30 0.84 -13.03 -11.36
CA PRO A 30 0.10 -13.53 -10.20
C PRO A 30 0.39 -12.76 -8.90
N ASN A 31 1.53 -12.09 -8.80
CA ASN A 31 1.97 -11.39 -7.59
C ASN A 31 2.20 -9.90 -7.85
N VAL A 32 1.11 -9.13 -7.88
CA VAL A 32 1.16 -7.69 -8.06
C VAL A 32 1.14 -7.00 -6.70
N VAL A 33 2.14 -6.16 -6.44
CA VAL A 33 2.19 -5.28 -5.27
C VAL A 33 1.91 -3.85 -5.71
N VAL A 34 0.88 -3.24 -5.15
CA VAL A 34 0.52 -1.84 -5.43
C VAL A 34 0.97 -0.96 -4.28
N ASP A 35 1.92 -0.05 -4.56
CA ASP A 35 2.36 0.99 -3.62
C ASP A 35 1.77 2.33 -4.11
N PRO A 36 0.61 2.74 -3.56
CA PRO A 36 -0.14 3.88 -4.06
C PRO A 36 0.52 5.19 -3.58
N VAL A 37 1.66 5.54 -4.18
CA VAL A 37 2.37 6.78 -3.88
C VAL A 37 1.54 7.96 -4.37
N MET A 38 0.59 8.40 -3.53
CA MET A 38 -0.42 9.42 -3.80
C MET A 38 -0.13 10.74 -3.07
N VAL A 39 0.65 10.69 -2.00
CA VAL A 39 0.89 11.86 -1.12
C VAL A 39 2.39 12.08 -0.92
N ALA A 40 2.82 13.33 -1.01
CA ALA A 40 4.19 13.75 -0.78
C ALA A 40 4.54 13.66 0.70
N LYS A 41 5.83 13.63 1.02
CA LYS A 41 6.29 13.74 2.42
C LYS A 41 5.87 15.06 3.07
N SER A 42 5.53 16.08 2.29
CA SER A 42 4.97 17.37 2.74
C SER A 42 3.47 17.33 3.01
N GLY A 43 2.78 16.24 2.66
CA GLY A 43 1.31 16.12 2.73
C GLY A 43 0.58 16.56 1.46
N ASP A 44 1.29 17.09 0.45
CA ASP A 44 0.68 17.52 -0.81
C ASP A 44 0.24 16.31 -1.66
N SER A 45 -0.91 16.42 -2.32
CA SER A 45 -1.34 15.41 -3.30
C SER A 45 -0.35 15.35 -4.46
N LEU A 46 0.16 14.15 -4.74
CA LEU A 46 1.07 13.89 -5.88
C LEU A 46 0.31 13.48 -7.14
N LEU A 47 -0.91 12.98 -6.97
CA LEU A 47 -1.74 12.50 -8.07
C LEU A 47 -2.97 13.39 -8.26
N ALA A 48 -3.39 13.52 -9.50
CA ALA A 48 -4.70 14.05 -9.83
C ALA A 48 -5.79 13.05 -9.44
N GLU A 49 -6.99 13.54 -9.16
CA GLU A 49 -8.12 12.73 -8.67
C GLU A 49 -8.50 11.60 -9.63
N ASP A 50 -8.40 11.85 -10.93
CA ASP A 50 -8.62 10.85 -11.99
C ASP A 50 -7.60 9.69 -11.93
N ALA A 51 -6.34 9.99 -11.61
CA ALA A 51 -5.30 8.98 -11.43
C ALA A 51 -5.54 8.14 -10.18
N VAL A 52 -6.02 8.75 -9.09
CA VAL A 52 -6.44 8.02 -7.88
C VAL A 52 -7.58 7.05 -8.21
N GLN A 53 -8.63 7.54 -8.88
CA GLN A 53 -9.75 6.68 -9.28
C GLN A 53 -9.31 5.54 -10.20
N ALA A 54 -8.43 5.81 -11.17
CA ALA A 54 -7.89 4.76 -12.01
C ALA A 54 -7.13 3.69 -11.21
N VAL A 55 -6.40 4.07 -10.15
CA VAL A 55 -5.72 3.08 -9.27
C VAL A 55 -6.76 2.21 -8.58
N ILE A 56 -7.81 2.82 -8.02
CA ILE A 56 -8.87 2.13 -7.28
C ILE A 56 -9.63 1.16 -8.19
N GLU A 57 -10.04 1.62 -9.37
CA GLU A 57 -10.93 0.85 -10.25
C GLU A 57 -10.21 -0.19 -11.11
N GLN A 58 -8.95 0.08 -11.48
CA GLN A 58 -8.26 -0.72 -12.51
C GLN A 58 -7.08 -1.52 -11.95
N LEU A 59 -6.40 -1.01 -10.92
CA LEU A 59 -5.16 -1.60 -10.42
C LEU A 59 -5.34 -2.38 -9.12
N LEU A 60 -6.08 -1.85 -8.14
CA LEU A 60 -6.35 -2.55 -6.87
C LEU A 60 -7.02 -3.92 -7.06
N PRO A 61 -8.00 -4.11 -7.97
CA PRO A 61 -8.63 -5.41 -8.18
C PRO A 61 -7.67 -6.50 -8.69
N GLN A 62 -6.52 -6.11 -9.22
CA GLN A 62 -5.49 -7.02 -9.72
C GLN A 62 -4.37 -7.27 -8.69
N ALA A 63 -4.41 -6.61 -7.53
CA ALA A 63 -3.33 -6.63 -6.56
C ALA A 63 -3.37 -7.90 -5.68
N ARG A 64 -2.21 -8.51 -5.45
CA ARG A 64 -2.04 -9.47 -4.34
C ARG A 64 -1.90 -8.75 -3.01
N LEU A 65 -1.28 -7.57 -3.03
CA LEU A 65 -0.97 -6.76 -1.85
C LEU A 65 -1.02 -5.27 -2.19
N VAL A 66 -1.69 -4.47 -1.37
CA VAL A 66 -1.60 -3.00 -1.39
C VAL A 66 -0.86 -2.50 -0.14
N THR A 67 -0.03 -1.46 -0.26
CA THR A 67 0.81 -0.96 0.84
C THR A 67 0.69 0.54 1.12
N PRO A 68 -0.50 1.11 1.35
CA PRO A 68 -0.64 2.54 1.60
C PRO A 68 -0.10 2.93 2.99
N ASN A 69 0.34 4.19 3.15
CA ASN A 69 0.41 4.82 4.47
C ASN A 69 -0.97 5.35 4.90
N ILE A 70 -1.09 5.88 6.12
CA ILE A 70 -2.36 6.42 6.65
C ILE A 70 -3.00 7.48 5.72
N PRO A 71 -2.29 8.55 5.29
CA PRO A 71 -2.85 9.51 4.33
C PRO A 71 -3.31 8.89 3.00
N GLU A 72 -2.53 7.99 2.43
CA GLU A 72 -2.87 7.28 1.19
C GLU A 72 -4.10 6.39 1.37
N ALA A 73 -4.22 5.71 2.51
CA ALA A 73 -5.39 4.90 2.84
C ALA A 73 -6.65 5.77 2.95
N GLY A 74 -6.53 6.97 3.54
CA GLY A 74 -7.64 7.90 3.64
C GLY A 74 -8.10 8.43 2.28
N VAL A 75 -7.17 8.73 1.38
CA VAL A 75 -7.47 9.11 -0.01
C VAL A 75 -8.20 7.98 -0.74
N ILE A 76 -7.73 6.74 -0.61
CA ILE A 76 -8.34 5.57 -1.27
C ILE A 76 -9.74 5.28 -0.72
N LEU A 77 -9.93 5.38 0.59
CA LEU A 77 -11.19 5.06 1.27
C LEU A 77 -12.17 6.24 1.33
N GLY A 78 -11.76 7.44 0.90
CA GLY A 78 -12.58 8.64 0.92
C GLY A 78 -12.95 9.14 2.32
N ARG A 79 -12.13 8.82 3.33
CA ARG A 79 -12.33 9.26 4.73
C ARG A 79 -11.00 9.50 5.44
N GLU A 80 -11.03 10.27 6.51
CA GLU A 80 -9.86 10.39 7.40
C GLU A 80 -9.62 9.06 8.15
N ILE A 81 -8.34 8.73 8.32
CA ILE A 81 -7.87 7.50 8.96
C ILE A 81 -6.87 7.91 10.04
N GLU A 82 -7.07 7.45 11.26
CA GLU A 82 -6.11 7.59 12.36
C GLU A 82 -5.43 6.25 12.69
N MET A 83 -4.57 6.21 13.70
CA MET A 83 -3.83 4.97 14.04
C MET A 83 -4.77 3.86 14.51
N GLU A 84 -5.78 4.22 15.29
CA GLU A 84 -6.83 3.32 15.74
C GLU A 84 -7.66 2.71 14.59
N ASP A 85 -7.75 3.41 13.46
CA ASP A 85 -8.51 2.97 12.29
C ASP A 85 -7.74 1.97 11.42
N MET A 86 -6.42 1.81 11.61
CA MET A 86 -5.56 1.08 10.67
C MET A 86 -6.02 -0.36 10.40
N ALA A 87 -6.56 -1.05 11.42
CA ALA A 87 -7.09 -2.40 11.27
C ALA A 87 -8.38 -2.44 10.44
N GLU A 88 -9.26 -1.45 10.60
CA GLU A 88 -10.47 -1.32 9.79
C GLU A 88 -10.12 -0.91 8.36
N ALA A 89 -9.22 0.06 8.21
CA ALA A 89 -8.72 0.52 6.92
C ALA A 89 -8.11 -0.63 6.12
N ALA A 90 -7.31 -1.49 6.74
CA ALA A 90 -6.73 -2.66 6.08
C ALA A 90 -7.79 -3.63 5.54
N ARG A 91 -8.91 -3.82 6.28
CA ARG A 91 -10.04 -4.64 5.80
C ARG A 91 -10.76 -3.97 4.64
N ALA A 92 -11.13 -2.70 4.80
CA ALA A 92 -11.83 -1.94 3.76
C ALA A 92 -11.03 -1.84 2.45
N LEU A 93 -9.70 -1.76 2.54
CA LEU A 93 -8.82 -1.80 1.37
C LEU A 93 -8.89 -3.14 0.63
N CYS A 94 -9.02 -4.26 1.33
CA CYS A 94 -9.21 -5.57 0.69
C CYS A 94 -10.60 -5.70 0.03
N ASP A 95 -11.62 -5.02 0.54
CA ASP A 95 -12.96 -4.99 -0.09
C ASP A 95 -12.93 -4.32 -1.48
N LEU A 96 -11.88 -3.54 -1.79
CA LEU A 96 -11.62 -2.97 -3.12
C LEU A 96 -10.95 -3.97 -4.09
N GLY A 97 -10.66 -5.19 -3.64
CA GLY A 97 -10.14 -6.27 -4.48
C GLY A 97 -8.75 -6.84 -4.13
N PRO A 98 -7.79 -6.12 -3.52
CA PRO A 98 -6.53 -6.69 -3.09
C PRO A 98 -6.71 -7.87 -2.14
N ALA A 99 -5.95 -8.95 -2.35
CA ALA A 99 -6.03 -10.13 -1.47
C ALA A 99 -5.40 -9.91 -0.07
N ALA A 100 -4.61 -8.85 0.10
CA ALA A 100 -4.06 -8.42 1.38
C ALA A 100 -3.75 -6.92 1.35
N ALA A 101 -3.72 -6.29 2.52
CA ALA A 101 -3.37 -4.88 2.70
C ALA A 101 -2.39 -4.70 3.86
N VAL A 102 -1.38 -3.87 3.66
CA VAL A 102 -0.48 -3.39 4.73
C VAL A 102 -0.64 -1.88 4.86
N VAL A 103 -1.34 -1.44 5.90
CA VAL A 103 -1.45 -0.01 6.23
C VAL A 103 -0.23 0.37 7.06
N LYS A 104 0.58 1.29 6.53
CA LYS A 104 1.82 1.74 7.17
C LYS A 104 1.53 2.91 8.10
N GLY A 105 1.84 2.80 9.39
CA GLY A 105 1.60 3.86 10.37
C GLY A 105 2.61 5.02 10.30
N GLY A 106 3.64 4.90 9.46
CA GLY A 106 4.79 5.80 9.44
C GLY A 106 4.49 7.30 9.25
N HIS A 107 4.66 8.07 10.33
CA HIS A 107 5.16 9.46 10.53
C HIS A 107 4.73 10.03 11.89
N LEU A 108 3.86 9.32 12.62
CA LEU A 108 3.35 9.71 13.93
C LEU A 108 4.39 9.38 15.04
N GLU A 109 4.37 10.15 16.12
CA GLU A 109 5.28 9.96 17.26
C GLU A 109 5.06 8.57 17.89
N GLY A 110 6.14 7.79 18.13
CA GLY A 110 6.06 6.45 18.73
C GLY A 110 6.74 5.34 17.90
N PRO A 111 6.62 4.06 18.31
CA PRO A 111 7.06 2.93 17.51
C PRO A 111 6.29 2.86 16.19
N ALA A 112 6.98 2.55 15.08
CA ALA A 112 6.32 2.34 13.81
C ALA A 112 5.53 1.03 13.88
N VAL A 113 4.20 1.14 13.94
CA VAL A 113 3.26 0.03 13.85
C VAL A 113 2.71 0.04 12.43
N ASP A 114 2.84 -1.08 11.74
CA ASP A 114 2.14 -1.35 10.49
C ASP A 114 1.10 -2.45 10.73
N VAL A 115 -0.04 -2.39 10.05
CA VAL A 115 -1.10 -3.41 10.16
C VAL A 115 -1.23 -4.17 8.86
N LEU A 116 -1.04 -5.48 8.91
CA LEU A 116 -1.29 -6.40 7.81
C LEU A 116 -2.63 -7.10 8.02
N TYR A 117 -3.48 -7.10 6.99
CA TYR A 117 -4.67 -7.94 6.90
C TYR A 117 -4.57 -8.88 5.70
N ASP A 118 -4.81 -10.17 5.90
CA ASP A 118 -4.93 -11.16 4.83
C ASP A 118 -6.40 -11.59 4.70
N ALA A 119 -7.02 -11.24 3.57
CA ALA A 119 -8.45 -11.50 3.35
C ALA A 119 -8.75 -13.00 3.16
N ALA A 120 -7.77 -13.82 2.75
CA ALA A 120 -7.96 -15.24 2.55
C ALA A 120 -8.05 -16.00 3.88
N THR A 121 -7.32 -15.55 4.90
CA THR A 121 -7.32 -16.17 6.24
C THR A 121 -8.18 -15.41 7.25
N GLY A 122 -8.50 -14.14 6.97
CA GLY A 122 -9.15 -13.23 7.91
C GLY A 122 -8.24 -12.79 9.07
N GLU A 123 -6.94 -13.10 8.99
CA GLU A 123 -5.99 -12.77 10.04
C GLU A 123 -5.52 -11.31 9.97
N LEU A 124 -5.39 -10.70 11.14
CA LEU A 124 -4.82 -9.37 11.34
C LEU A 124 -3.50 -9.52 12.09
N HIS A 125 -2.45 -8.88 11.59
CA HIS A 125 -1.12 -8.91 12.17
C HIS A 125 -0.60 -7.49 12.38
N GLU A 126 -0.24 -7.16 13.61
CA GLU A 126 0.53 -5.95 13.90
C GLU A 126 2.02 -6.22 13.71
N LEU A 127 2.68 -5.38 12.94
CA LEU A 127 4.09 -5.46 12.62
C LEU A 127 4.80 -4.28 13.29
N THR A 128 5.55 -4.56 14.36
CA THR A 128 6.32 -3.54 15.08
C THR A 128 7.80 -3.65 14.76
N ALA A 129 8.44 -2.52 14.41
CA ALA A 129 9.88 -2.45 14.22
C ALA A 129 10.50 -1.31 15.07
N PRO A 130 11.72 -1.49 15.64
CA PRO A 130 12.45 -0.40 16.27
C PRO A 130 12.71 0.72 15.26
N ARG A 131 12.48 1.97 15.64
CA ARG A 131 12.76 3.13 14.77
C ARG A 131 14.28 3.27 14.62
N VAL A 132 14.77 3.22 13.39
CA VAL A 132 16.17 3.56 13.09
C VAL A 132 16.23 5.06 12.79
N GLU A 133 16.79 5.84 13.69
CA GLU A 133 17.07 7.26 13.41
C GLU A 133 18.12 7.36 12.30
N SER A 134 17.69 7.85 11.14
CA SER A 134 18.55 8.09 9.98
C SER A 134 18.29 9.49 9.45
N ARG A 135 19.37 10.27 9.23
CA ARG A 135 19.34 11.60 8.58
C ARG A 135 19.01 11.53 7.08
N ASN A 136 18.92 10.33 6.51
CA ASN A 136 18.53 10.10 5.13
C ASN A 136 17.02 9.82 5.07
N THR A 137 16.23 10.88 4.98
CA THR A 137 14.77 10.78 4.79
C THR A 137 14.37 10.72 3.32
N HIS A 138 15.30 10.61 2.37
CA HIS A 138 15.01 10.43 0.95
C HIS A 138 14.99 8.93 0.59
N GLY A 139 13.90 8.44 0.00
CA GLY A 139 13.84 7.08 -0.56
C GLY A 139 13.49 5.92 0.38
N THR A 140 12.99 6.14 1.60
CA THR A 140 12.64 5.03 2.53
C THR A 140 11.44 4.18 2.10
N GLY A 141 10.72 4.53 1.04
CA GLY A 141 9.63 3.70 0.47
C GLY A 141 10.10 2.35 -0.09
N VAL A 142 11.42 2.15 -0.20
CA VAL A 142 12.05 0.87 -0.53
C VAL A 142 12.96 0.48 0.63
N GLN A 143 12.40 -0.01 1.75
CA GLN A 143 13.19 -0.81 2.69
C GLN A 143 12.35 -1.66 3.67
N SER A 144 12.46 -2.97 3.46
CA SER A 144 12.43 -4.09 4.41
C SER A 144 11.21 -4.29 5.34
N LEU A 145 10.36 -5.25 4.96
CA LEU A 145 9.70 -6.14 5.91
C LEU A 145 10.75 -7.13 6.46
N ARG A 146 11.16 -6.97 7.71
CA ARG A 146 11.89 -8.02 8.45
C ARG A 146 10.93 -8.65 9.46
N ARG A 147 10.67 -9.96 9.32
CA ARG A 147 10.02 -10.75 10.37
C ARG A 147 10.87 -10.67 11.64
N ALA A 148 10.30 -10.16 12.74
CA ALA A 148 10.81 -10.48 14.06
C ALA A 148 10.53 -11.97 14.31
N ARG A 149 11.58 -12.80 14.28
CA ARG A 149 11.48 -14.15 14.83
C ARG A 149 11.44 -14.02 16.34
N GLY A 150 10.28 -14.22 16.94
CA GLY A 150 10.17 -14.46 18.39
C GLY A 150 10.85 -15.78 18.72
N GLN A 151 11.92 -15.72 19.53
CA GLN A 151 12.37 -16.82 20.35
C GLN A 151 11.63 -16.74 21.68
N ALA A 152 10.80 -17.74 21.97
CA ALA A 152 10.62 -18.40 23.26
C ALA A 152 9.59 -19.53 23.09
#